data_AF-A0A974TEX4-F1
#
_entry.id   AF-A0A974TEX4-F1
#
_cell.length_a   1.000
_cell.length_b   1.000
_cell.length_c   1.000
_cell.angle_alpha   90.00
_cell.angle_beta   90.00
_cell.angle_gamma   90.00
#
_symmetry.space_group_name_H-M   'P 1'
#
loop_
_entity.id
_entity.type
_entity.pdbx_description
1 polymer ?
#
loop_
_entity_poly.entity_id
_entity_poly.type
_entity_poly.pdbx_seq_one_letter_code
_entity_poly.pdbx_strand_id
1 'polypeptide(L)' 'MDVPDVDAAQRVARKVANVFMEVVPYWKDLSAKQQDDFVVEIVDEAGGLVLTVPFSEAKPEPTEPVH' A
#
# COMPACT_ATOMS: atom_id res chain seq x y z
N MET A 1 30.18 0.41 3.45
CA MET A 1 28.85 0.96 3.79
C MET A 1 27.97 0.63 2.61
N ASP A 2 27.15 -0.41 2.72
CA ASP A 2 26.11 -0.68 1.72
C ASP A 2 25.08 0.45 1.82
N VAL A 3 25.15 1.39 0.88
CA VAL A 3 23.97 2.21 0.60
C VAL A 3 22.94 1.22 0.06
N PRO A 4 21.74 1.10 0.65
CA PRO A 4 20.71 0.24 0.09
C PRO A 4 20.56 0.60 -1.38
N ASP A 5 20.63 -0.39 -2.27
CA ASP A 5 20.44 -0.17 -3.71
C ASP A 5 19.08 0.52 -3.90
N VAL A 6 19.15 1.84 -4.10
CA VAL A 6 17.97 2.72 -4.18
C VAL A 6 17.08 2.25 -5.32
N ASP A 7 17.66 1.69 -6.37
CA ASP A 7 16.92 1.14 -7.49
C ASP A 7 16.19 -0.15 -7.09
N ALA A 8 16.79 -0.99 -6.24
CA ALA A 8 16.11 -2.15 -5.68
C ALA A 8 14.93 -1.74 -4.80
N ALA A 9 15.12 -0.76 -3.91
CA ALA A 9 14.04 -0.24 -3.08
C ALA A 9 12.92 0.39 -3.93
N GLN A 10 13.28 1.13 -4.99
CA GLN A 10 12.31 1.75 -5.90
C GLN A 10 11.52 0.71 -6.71
N ARG A 11 12.15 -0.38 -7.14
CA ARG A 11 11.45 -1.50 -7.82
C ARG A 11 10.43 -2.15 -6.89
N VAL A 12 10.78 -2.40 -5.63
CA VAL A 12 9.86 -2.95 -4.63
C VAL A 12 8.71 -2.00 -4.37
N ALA A 13 8.99 -0.71 -4.14
CA ALA A 13 7.96 0.30 -3.93
C ALA A 13 6.97 0.40 -5.11
N ARG A 14 7.47 0.32 -6.35
CA ARG A 14 6.62 0.33 -7.56
C ARG A 14 5.74 -0.91 -7.65
N LYS A 15 6.27 -2.09 -7.30
CA LYS A 15 5.49 -3.34 -7.28
C LYS A 15 4.34 -3.23 -6.27
N VAL A 16 4.62 -2.73 -5.07
CA VAL A 16 3.61 -2.48 -4.03
C VAL A 16 2.55 -1.49 -4.51
N ALA A 17 2.96 -0.36 -5.11
CA ALA A 17 2.03 0.63 -5.66
C ALA A 17 1.11 0.04 -6.75
N ASN A 18 1.63 -0.79 -7.65
CA ASN A 18 0.84 -1.44 -8.69
C ASN A 18 -0.22 -2.39 -8.09
N VAL A 19 0.15 -3.19 -7.09
CA VAL A 19 -0.81 -4.06 -6.37
C VAL A 19 -1.95 -3.23 -5.77
N PHE A 20 -1.63 -2.11 -5.12
CA PHE A 20 -2.66 -1.23 -4.59
C PHE A 20 -3.56 -0.65 -5.69
N MET A 21 -3.00 -0.20 -6.82
CA MET A 21 -3.78 0.30 -7.95
C MET A 21 -4.73 -0.75 -8.54
N GLU A 22 -4.35 -2.03 -8.56
CA GLU A 22 -5.21 -3.13 -9.01
C GLU A 22 -6.36 -3.41 -8.03
N VAL A 23 -6.19 -3.13 -6.74
CA VAL A 23 -7.22 -3.31 -5.70
C VAL A 23 -8.26 -2.19 -5.73
N VAL A 24 -7.88 -0.95 -6.03
CA VAL A 24 -8.76 0.24 -5.98
C VAL A 24 -10.11 0.05 -6.68
N PRO A 25 -10.20 -0.52 -7.90
CA PRO A 25 -11.49 -0.71 -8.58
C PRO A 25 -12.50 -1.55 -7.78
N TYR A 26 -12.02 -2.52 -6.99
CA TYR A 26 -12.85 -3.43 -6.20
C TYR A 26 -13.14 -2.90 -4.80
N TRP A 27 -12.43 -1.85 -4.36
CA TRP A 27 -12.57 -1.29 -3.02
C TRP A 27 -14.00 -0.88 -2.70
N LYS A 28 -14.68 -0.26 -3.68
CA LYS A 28 -16.07 0.21 -3.55
C LYS A 28 -17.10 -0.92 -3.53
N ASP A 29 -16.72 -2.11 -3.95
CA ASP A 29 -17.60 -3.29 -3.94
C ASP A 29 -17.52 -4.05 -2.59
N LEU A 30 -16.53 -3.71 -1.74
CA LEU A 30 -16.40 -4.26 -0.40
C LEU A 30 -17.39 -3.58 0.56
N SER A 31 -17.97 -4.36 1.47
CA SER A 31 -18.70 -3.80 2.62
C SER A 31 -17.76 -3.07 3.57
N ALA A 32 -18.30 -2.15 4.39
CA ALA A 32 -17.52 -1.42 5.40
C ALA A 32 -16.69 -2.36 6.29
N LYS A 33 -17.25 -3.48 6.74
CA LYS A 33 -16.51 -4.47 7.54
C LYS A 33 -15.34 -5.08 6.75
N GLN A 34 -15.54 -5.39 5.47
CA GLN A 34 -14.47 -5.94 4.63
C GLN A 34 -13.38 -4.92 4.33
N GLN A 35 -13.74 -3.64 4.23
CA GLN A 35 -12.76 -2.56 4.10
C GLN A 35 -11.94 -2.40 5.39
N ASP A 36 -12.59 -2.44 6.56
CA ASP A 36 -11.91 -2.36 7.87
C ASP A 36 -10.94 -3.53 8.11
N ASP A 37 -11.31 -4.72 7.63
CA ASP A 37 -10.50 -5.95 7.76
C ASP A 37 -9.46 -6.09 6.62
N PHE A 38 -9.41 -5.16 5.65
CA PHE A 38 -8.51 -5.29 4.50
C PHE A 38 -7.07 -4.92 4.86
N VAL A 39 -6.18 -5.91 4.73
CA VAL A 39 -4.74 -5.75 4.97
C VAL A 39 -3.93 -6.18 3.77
N VAL A 40 -2.82 -5.50 3.53
CA VAL A 40 -1.79 -5.97 2.61
C VAL A 40 -0.65 -6.57 3.41
N GLU A 41 -0.39 -7.85 3.13
CA GLU A 41 0.72 -8.59 3.70
C GLU A 41 1.89 -8.58 2.72
N ILE A 42 3.03 -8.09 3.18
CA ILE A 42 4.31 -8.20 2.48
C ILE A 42 5.03 -9.39 3.10
N VAL A 43 5.26 -10.42 2.30
CA VAL A 43 5.98 -11.63 2.68
C VAL A 43 7.34 -11.68 1.99
N ASP A 44 8.33 -12.29 2.62
CA ASP A 44 9.63 -12.57 2.00
C ASP A 44 9.55 -13.77 1.04
N GLU A 45 10.64 -14.05 0.33
CA GLU A 45 10.72 -15.18 -0.62
C GLU A 45 10.61 -16.55 0.05
N ALA A 46 10.88 -16.65 1.36
CA ALA A 46 10.69 -17.86 2.14
C ALA A 46 9.25 -18.00 2.69
N GLY A 47 8.37 -17.04 2.40
CA GLY A 47 6.99 -17.01 2.85
C GLY A 47 6.80 -16.49 4.28
N GLY A 48 7.84 -15.91 4.88
CA GLY A 48 7.75 -15.23 6.18
C GLY A 48 7.02 -13.90 6.06
N LEU A 49 6.07 -13.63 6.96
CA LEU A 49 5.41 -12.32 7.03
C LEU A 49 6.43 -11.25 7.49
N VAL A 50 6.64 -10.24 6.64
CA VAL A 50 7.58 -9.13 6.88
C VAL A 50 6.84 -7.91 7.40
N LEU A 51 5.67 -7.60 6.84
CA LEU A 51 4.89 -6.42 7.22
C LEU A 51 3.41 -6.58 6.88
N THR A 52 2.55 -6.15 7.81
CA THR A 52 1.12 -5.99 7.56
C THR A 52 0.78 -4.51 7.52
N VAL A 53 0.20 -4.05 6.42
CA VAL A 53 -0.20 -2.65 6.24
C VAL A 53 -1.72 -2.59 6.12
N PRO A 54 -2.44 -1.91 7.04
CA PRO A 54 -3.85 -1.66 6.85
C PRO A 54 -4.05 -0.75 5.64
N PHE A 55 -4.96 -1.12 4.74
CA PHE A 55 -5.31 -0.27 3.61
C PHE A 55 -6.49 0.63 3.98
N SER A 56 -6.41 1.89 3.57
CA SER A 56 -7.51 2.83 3.73
C SER A 56 -7.49 3.80 2.55
N GLU A 57 -8.66 4.26 2.13
CA GLU A 57 -8.72 5.39 1.20
C GLU A 57 -7.96 6.58 1.80
N ALA A 58 -7.16 7.23 0.96
CA ALA A 58 -6.50 8.46 1.35
C ALA A 58 -7.57 9.47 1.76
N LYS A 59 -7.51 9.94 3.01
CA LYS A 59 -8.28 11.10 3.41
C LYS A 59 -7.83 12.24 2.50
N PRO A 60 -8.75 13.01 1.89
CA PRO A 60 -8.35 14.18 1.12
C PRO A 60 -7.47 15.06 2.00
N GLU A 61 -6.29 15.43 1.50
CA GLU A 61 -5.46 16.44 2.16
C GLU A 61 -6.32 17.70 2.36
N PRO A 62 -6.25 18.38 3.52
CA PRO A 62 -6.84 19.69 3.64
C PRO A 62 -6.14 20.59 2.63
N THR A 63 -6.81 20.94 1.54
CA THR A 63 -6.35 22.01 0.66
C THR A 63 -6.36 23.28 1.50
N GLU A 64 -5.18 23.74 1.95
CA GLU A 64 -5.04 25.07 2.53
C GLU A 64 -5.54 26.09 1.50
N PRO A 65 -6.42 27.03 1.89
CA PRO A 65 -6.84 28.08 0.99
C PRO A 65 -5.62 28.94 0.65
N VAL A 66 -5.29 29.03 -0.63
CA VAL A 66 -4.32 29.99 -1.15
C VAL A 66 -4.93 31.39 -0.93
N HIS A 67 -4.35 32.16 -0.01
CA HIS A 67 -4.66 33.56 0.25
C HIS A 67 -3.88 34.50 -0.68
#